data_AF-A0A9C9JNS7-F1
#
_entry.id   AF-A0A9C9JNS7-F1
#
_cell.length_a   1.000
_cell.length_b   1.000
_cell.length_c   1.000
_cell.angle_alpha   90.00
_cell.angle_beta   90.00
_cell.angle_gamma   90.00
#
_symmetry.space_group_name_H-M   'P 1'
#
loop_
_entity.id
_entity.type
_entity.pdbx_description
1 polymer ?
#
loop_
_entity_poly.entity_id
_entity_poly.type
_entity_poly.pdbx_seq_one_letter_code
_entity_poly.pdbx_strand_id
1 'polypeptide(L)' 'RSSVKELAKLEQDLLVDLNKLEIGPMGFGGKTTVLEVFIGSQDRHPATFFVSVSYTCWAFRRKTMTINNGEVKYD' A
#
# COMPACT_ATOMS: atom_id res chain seq x y z
N ARG A 1 0.68 -6.14 6.61
CA ARG A 1 2.04 -5.55 6.72
C ARG A 1 3.05 -6.54 6.16
N SER A 2 4.16 -6.03 5.62
CA SER A 2 5.22 -6.87 5.03
C SER A 2 5.79 -7.89 6.03
N SER A 3 6.20 -9.06 5.56
CA SER A 3 6.91 -10.06 6.37
C SER A 3 8.37 -9.64 6.64
N VAL A 4 8.91 -8.71 5.86
CA VAL A 4 10.26 -8.16 6.05
C VAL A 4 10.20 -7.03 7.07
N LYS A 5 10.89 -7.20 8.20
CA LYS A 5 10.83 -6.28 9.36
C LYS A 5 11.12 -4.82 9.00
N GLU A 6 12.16 -4.57 8.20
CA GLU A 6 12.54 -3.20 7.80
C GLU A 6 11.48 -2.55 6.90
N LEU A 7 10.87 -3.33 5.99
CA LEU A 7 9.77 -2.82 5.15
C LEU A 7 8.51 -2.56 5.98
N ALA A 8 8.17 -3.44 6.91
CA ALA A 8 7.02 -3.26 7.79
C ALA A 8 7.16 -2.03 8.67
N LYS A 9 8.39 -1.75 9.17
CA LYS A 9 8.69 -0.52 9.87
C LYS A 9 8.52 0.70 8.97
N LEU A 10 9.07 0.65 7.76
CA LEU A 10 8.94 1.75 6.79
C LEU A 10 7.48 2.01 6.39
N GLU A 11 6.66 0.98 6.21
CA GLU A 11 5.21 1.10 5.98
C GLU A 11 4.54 1.89 7.12
N GLN A 12 4.91 1.57 8.37
CA GLN A 12 4.33 2.23 9.55
C GLN A 12 4.81 3.67 9.72
N ASP A 13 6.11 3.91 9.54
CA ASP A 13 6.70 5.24 9.64
C ASP A 13 6.10 6.17 8.57
N LEU A 14 5.99 5.71 7.32
CA LEU A 14 5.34 6.47 6.26
C LEU A 14 3.85 6.71 6.51
N LEU A 15 3.11 5.72 7.03
CA LEU A 15 1.70 5.90 7.38
C LEU A 15 1.52 7.04 8.40
N VAL A 16 2.40 7.11 9.39
CA VAL A 16 2.39 8.18 10.40
C VAL A 16 2.78 9.51 9.77
N ASP A 17 3.87 9.54 9.02
CA ASP A 17 4.39 10.79 8.45
C ASP A 17 3.47 11.40 7.39
N LEU A 18 2.85 10.58 6.54
CA LEU A 18 1.89 11.04 5.54
C LEU A 18 0.62 11.63 6.19
N ASN A 19 0.19 11.09 7.33
CA ASN A 19 -0.96 11.61 8.05
C ASN A 19 -0.64 12.89 8.85
N LYS A 20 0.63 13.16 9.17
CA LYS A 20 1.07 14.46 9.73
C LYS A 20 1.02 15.60 8.71
N LEU A 21 0.87 15.32 7.42
CA LEU A 21 0.75 16.36 6.40
C LEU A 21 -0.57 17.14 6.49
N GLU A 22 -1.56 16.63 7.23
CA GLU A 22 -2.87 17.25 7.46
C GLU A 22 -3.66 17.63 6.19
N ILE A 23 -3.33 17.02 5.04
CA ILE A 23 -4.02 17.22 3.76
C ILE A 23 -5.47 16.71 3.86
N GLY A 24 -5.68 15.58 4.54
CA GLY A 24 -6.99 14.99 4.76
C GLY A 24 -7.68 14.47 3.49
N PRO A 25 -8.91 13.94 3.63
CA PRO A 25 -9.65 13.39 2.50
C PRO A 25 -9.93 14.45 1.44
N MET A 26 -9.59 14.15 0.17
CA MET A 26 -9.80 15.06 -0.97
C MET A 26 -9.10 16.43 -0.84
N GLY A 27 -8.16 16.61 0.10
CA GLY A 27 -7.48 17.88 0.32
C GLY A 27 -8.27 18.90 1.16
N PHE A 28 -9.35 18.49 1.83
CA PHE A 28 -10.14 19.38 2.68
C PHE A 28 -9.58 19.58 4.10
N GLY A 29 -8.36 19.11 4.35
CA GLY A 29 -7.75 19.14 5.66
C GLY A 29 -8.16 17.97 6.54
N GLY A 30 -7.39 17.76 7.61
CA GLY A 30 -7.69 16.78 8.65
C GLY A 30 -6.61 15.71 8.81
N LYS A 31 -6.76 14.89 9.85
CA LYS A 31 -5.70 13.98 10.33
C LYS A 31 -5.50 12.72 9.49
N THR A 32 -6.40 12.42 8.55
CA THR A 32 -6.40 11.18 7.79
C THR A 32 -6.24 11.48 6.30
N THR A 33 -4.99 11.54 5.85
CA THR A 33 -4.59 11.69 4.44
C THR A 33 -4.54 10.33 3.73
N VAL A 34 -3.99 9.31 4.40
CA VAL A 34 -3.88 7.95 3.87
C VAL A 34 -4.40 6.94 4.87
N LEU A 35 -5.09 5.90 4.37
CA LEU A 35 -5.63 4.83 5.21
C LEU A 35 -4.56 3.78 5.53
N GLU A 36 -3.73 3.44 4.53
CA GLU A 36 -2.75 2.39 4.66
C GLU A 36 -1.61 2.56 3.65
N VAL A 37 -0.44 2.02 3.98
CA VAL A 37 0.76 2.00 3.11
C VAL A 37 1.26 0.58 3.01
N PHE A 38 1.60 0.17 1.79
CA PHE A 38 2.18 -1.13 1.48
C PHE A 38 3.45 -0.93 0.66
N ILE A 39 4.51 -1.66 0.99
CA ILE A 39 5.82 -1.55 0.34
C ILE A 39 6.30 -2.94 -0.07
N GLY A 40 6.70 -3.05 -1.33
CA GLY A 40 7.44 -4.19 -1.85
C GLY A 40 8.84 -3.78 -2.29
N SER A 41 9.79 -4.69 -2.16
CA SER A 41 11.12 -4.58 -2.75
C SER A 41 11.30 -5.64 -3.82
N GLN A 42 12.05 -5.32 -4.88
CA GLN A 42 12.42 -6.23 -5.94
C GLN A 42 13.87 -5.96 -6.34
N ASP A 43 14.52 -6.99 -6.90
CA ASP A 43 15.86 -6.84 -7.43
C ASP A 43 15.88 -5.93 -8.67
N ARG A 44 17.03 -5.31 -8.92
CA ARG A 44 17.23 -4.36 -10.01
C ARG A 44 18.66 -4.43 -10.53
N HIS A 45 18.89 -3.94 -11.74
CA HIS A 45 20.25 -3.78 -12.24
C HIS A 45 21.03 -2.80 -11.34
N PRO A 46 22.30 -3.07 -10.96
CA PRO A 46 23.05 -2.24 -10.02
C PRO A 46 23.15 -0.77 -10.45
N ALA A 47 23.26 -0.51 -11.75
CA ALA A 47 23.36 0.82 -12.34
C ALA A 47 22.03 1.63 -12.42
N THR A 48 20.90 1.09 -11.94
CA THR A 48 19.58 1.74 -12.05
C THR A 48 18.83 1.68 -10.73
N PHE A 49 18.15 2.74 -10.29
CA PHE A 49 17.28 2.73 -9.10
C PHE A 49 15.85 3.10 -9.46
N PHE A 50 14.94 2.12 -9.47
CA PHE A 50 13.52 2.34 -9.79
C PHE A 50 12.68 2.41 -8.53
N VAL A 51 11.77 3.39 -8.48
CA VAL A 51 10.75 3.51 -7.44
C VAL A 51 9.41 3.74 -8.12
N SER A 52 8.43 2.91 -7.77
CA SER A 52 7.07 3.03 -8.27
C SER A 52 6.14 3.39 -7.12
N VAL A 53 5.28 4.37 -7.33
CA VAL A 53 4.26 4.78 -6.37
C VAL A 53 2.90 4.64 -7.04
N SER A 54 2.01 3.87 -6.40
CA SER A 54 0.62 3.73 -6.81
C SER A 54 -0.28 3.97 -5.62
N TYR A 55 -1.42 4.61 -5.84
CA TYR A 55 -2.45 4.79 -4.81
C TYR A 55 -3.78 4.22 -5.30
N THR A 56 -4.60 3.75 -4.36
CA THR A 56 -6.00 3.44 -4.63
C THR A 56 -6.84 4.56 -4.04
N CYS A 57 -7.81 5.04 -4.82
CA CYS A 57 -8.79 6.01 -4.33
C CYS A 57 -9.82 5.36 -3.40
N TRP A 58 -10.74 6.18 -2.89
CA TRP A 58 -11.88 5.74 -2.07
C TRP A 58 -12.63 4.54 -2.67
N ALA A 59 -12.77 4.50 -4.00
CA ALA A 59 -13.48 3.43 -4.69
C ALA A 59 -12.63 2.13 -4.79
N PHE A 60 -12.17 1.62 -3.65
CA PHE A 60 -11.42 0.36 -3.55
C PHE A 60 -12.34 -0.83 -3.86
N ARG A 61 -12.35 -1.22 -5.13
CA ARG A 61 -13.17 -2.31 -5.66
C ARG A 61 -12.28 -3.46 -6.05
N ARG A 62 -11.93 -4.30 -5.07
CA ARG A 62 -11.15 -5.53 -5.28
C ARG A 62 -11.93 -6.72 -4.75
N LYS A 63 -11.96 -7.80 -5.53
CA LYS A 63 -12.47 -9.11 -5.13
C LYS A 63 -11.51 -10.18 -5.62
N THR A 64 -11.32 -11.24 -4.84
CA THR A 64 -10.48 -12.36 -5.23
C THR A 64 -11.35 -13.60 -5.41
N MET A 65 -11.04 -14.40 -6.42
CA MET A 65 -11.65 -15.70 -6.65
C MET A 65 -10.53 -16.70 -6.86
N THR A 66 -10.53 -17.75 -6.04
CA THR A 66 -9.55 -18.83 -6.09
C THR A 66 -10.23 -20.08 -6.63
N ILE A 67 -9.67 -20.65 -7.71
CA ILE A 67 -10.13 -21.92 -8.29
C ILE A 67 -9.07 -22.97 -8.00
N ASN A 68 -9.45 -24.05 -7.31
CA ASN A 68 -8.56 -25.18 -7.02
C ASN A 68 -9.30 -26.50 -7.24
N ASN A 69 -8.79 -27.35 -8.14
CA ASN A 69 -9.38 -28.65 -8.48
C ASN A 69 -10.89 -28.61 -8.79
N GLY A 70 -11.35 -27.54 -9.46
CA GLY A 70 -12.78 -27.34 -9.78
C GLY A 70 -13.62 -26.76 -8.64
N GLU A 71 -13.07 -26.60 -7.43
CA GLU A 71 -13.71 -25.88 -6.34
C GLU A 71 -13.44 -24.36 -6.50
N VAL A 72 -14.50 -23.56 -6.45
CA VAL A 72 -14.41 -22.09 -6.55
C VAL A 72 -14.66 -21.48 -5.17
N LYS A 73 -13.70 -20.71 -4.67
CA LYS A 73 -13.81 -19.91 -3.44
C LYS A 73 -13.72 -18.43 -3.78
N TYR A 74 -14.57 -17.64 -3.15
CA TYR A 74 -14.50 -16.18 -3.21
C TYR A 74 -13.99 -15.68 -1.85
N ASP A 75 -12.97 -14.84 -1.89
CA ASP A 75 -12.51 -14.08 -0.71
C ASP A 75 -13.16 -12.69 -0.66
#